data_AF-A0A844EDJ5-F1
#
_entry.id   AF-A0A844EDJ5-F1
#
_cell.length_a   1.000
_cell.length_b   1.000
_cell.length_c   1.000
_cell.angle_alpha   90.00
_cell.angle_beta   90.00
_cell.angle_gamma   90.00
#
_symmetry.space_group_name_H-M   'P 1'
#
loop_
_entity.id
_entity.type
_entity.pdbx_description
1 polymer ?
#
loop_
_entity_poly.entity_id
_entity_poly.type
_entity_poly.pdbx_seq_one_letter_code
_entity_poly.pdbx_strand_id
1 'polypeptide(L)'
;MKSKLIYSTILAMTLGTVSGISVSTFTSPNVLAKTKLARVISYKKLSKTPYNVNKGYLYTNPRLNKKAHRAANYLSWTFYATESAKVKKANGKEATYYY
;
A
#
# COMPACT_ATOMS: atom_id res chain seq x y z
N MET A 1 -21.96 6.47 -13.72
CA MET A 1 -22.80 7.10 -12.67
C MET A 1 -21.94 7.23 -11.42
N LYS A 2 -21.29 8.39 -11.22
CA LYS A 2 -21.79 9.63 -10.60
C LYS A 2 -22.04 9.46 -9.09
N SER A 3 -21.03 9.94 -8.37
CA SER A 3 -20.92 10.22 -6.95
C SER A 3 -22.14 10.95 -6.38
N LYS A 4 -22.48 10.61 -5.14
CA LYS A 4 -23.48 11.32 -4.35
C LYS A 4 -22.95 11.52 -2.95
N LEU A 5 -23.34 12.68 -2.39
CA LEU A 5 -23.33 13.05 -0.98
C LEU A 5 -21.95 13.56 -0.51
N ILE A 6 -21.78 14.77 0.04
CA ILE A 6 -22.70 15.60 0.83
C ILE A 6 -22.30 17.07 0.64
N TYR A 7 -23.30 17.92 0.38
CA TYR A 7 -23.22 19.38 0.45
C TYR A 7 -23.21 19.80 1.91
N SER A 8 -22.21 20.57 2.34
CA SER A 8 -22.28 21.32 3.60
C SER A 8 -22.19 22.80 3.30
N THR A 9 -23.36 23.41 3.20
CA THR A 9 -23.60 24.85 3.16
C THR A 9 -23.15 25.47 4.48
N ILE A 10 -22.24 26.44 4.44
CA ILE A 10 -21.99 27.35 5.56
C ILE A 10 -22.11 28.76 4.99
N LEU A 11 -23.25 29.39 5.23
CA LEU A 11 -23.54 30.79 4.95
C LEU A 11 -23.99 31.45 6.26
N ALA A 12 -23.09 32.22 6.88
CA ALA A 12 -23.32 33.14 8.00
C ALA A 12 -21.94 33.74 8.34
N MET A 13 -21.66 35.03 8.49
CA MET A 13 -22.39 36.30 8.50
C MET A 13 -21.34 37.35 8.08
N THR A 14 -21.71 38.35 7.27
CA THR A 14 -20.85 39.51 6.98
C THR A 14 -21.52 40.76 7.50
N LEU A 15 -20.97 41.39 8.54
CA LEU A 15 -21.14 42.81 8.85
C LEU A 15 -20.14 43.21 9.93
N GLY A 16 -19.23 44.13 9.60
CA GLY A 16 -18.58 44.98 10.61
C GLY A 16 -17.06 45.01 10.62
N THR A 17 -16.53 46.16 10.19
CA THR A 17 -15.32 46.84 10.71
C THR A 17 -13.93 46.27 10.38
N VAL A 18 -13.26 47.02 9.50
CA VAL A 18 -11.80 47.09 9.27
C VAL A 18 -11.02 47.38 10.56
N SER A 19 -9.98 46.58 10.83
CA SER A 19 -8.72 46.98 11.49
C SER A 19 -7.73 45.80 11.52
N GLY A 20 -6.62 45.93 10.79
CA GLY A 20 -5.36 45.18 10.96
C GLY A 20 -5.44 43.66 11.11
N ILE A 21 -5.52 42.92 10.00
CA ILE A 21 -5.35 41.46 10.03
C ILE A 21 -3.88 41.15 9.74
N SER A 22 -3.11 40.83 10.78
CA SER A 22 -1.83 40.13 10.66
C SER A 22 -2.09 38.79 9.98
N VAL A 23 -1.69 38.64 8.71
CA VAL A 23 -1.83 37.38 7.99
C VAL A 23 -0.75 36.42 8.52
N SER A 24 -1.07 35.71 9.59
CA SER A 24 -0.27 34.58 10.06
C SER A 24 -0.36 33.48 9.01
N THR A 25 0.63 33.42 8.11
CA THR A 25 0.79 32.30 7.19
C THR A 25 1.10 31.06 8.03
N PHE A 26 0.08 30.24 8.30
CA PHE A 26 0.27 28.91 8.86
C PHE A 26 0.93 28.04 7.79
N THR A 27 2.25 28.09 7.72
CA THR A 27 3.05 27.12 6.96
C THR A 27 2.93 25.79 7.68
N SER A 28 1.90 25.01 7.35
CA SER A 28 1.78 23.64 7.83
C SER A 28 3.01 22.88 7.32
N PRO A 29 3.89 22.34 8.19
CA PRO A 29 4.99 21.54 7.71
C PRO A 29 4.38 20.27 7.09
N ASN A 30 4.46 20.17 5.75
CA ASN A 30 4.22 18.93 5.05
C ASN A 30 5.36 17.97 5.45
N VAL A 31 5.22 17.32 6.60
CA VAL A 31 6.12 16.24 6.99
C VAL A 31 5.87 15.10 6.02
N LEU A 32 6.81 14.92 5.09
CA LEU A 32 6.89 13.73 4.25
C LEU A 32 7.08 12.53 5.18
N ALA A 33 5.99 11.85 5.52
CA ALA A 33 6.04 10.65 6.33
C ALA A 33 6.93 9.62 5.63
N LYS A 34 8.07 9.29 6.24
CA LYS A 34 9.00 8.28 5.71
C LYS A 34 8.29 6.94 5.72
N THR A 35 7.77 6.55 4.56
CA THR A 35 7.04 5.29 4.42
C THR A 35 8.00 4.14 4.69
N LYS A 36 7.66 3.30 5.67
CA LYS A 36 8.48 2.14 6.03
C LYS A 36 8.43 1.17 4.86
N LEU A 37 9.54 0.99 4.16
CA LEU A 37 9.61 0.06 3.04
C LEU A 37 9.48 -1.39 3.53
N ALA A 38 8.92 -2.24 2.68
CA ALA A 38 8.87 -3.67 2.95
C ALA A 38 10.30 -4.23 2.99
N ARG A 39 10.60 -5.07 3.99
CA ARG A 39 11.93 -5.68 4.17
C ARG A 39 11.80 -7.20 4.20
N VAL A 40 12.66 -7.89 3.46
CA VAL A 40 12.80 -9.34 3.57
C VAL A 40 13.47 -9.68 4.91
N ILE A 41 12.80 -10.49 5.72
CA ILE A 41 13.24 -10.90 7.06
C ILE A 41 14.08 -12.18 6.96
N SER A 42 13.63 -13.15 6.16
CA SER A 42 14.27 -14.47 6.08
C SER A 42 14.03 -15.10 4.72
N TYR A 43 14.96 -15.94 4.32
CA TYR A 43 14.85 -16.86 3.18
C TYR A 43 14.83 -18.28 3.69
N LYS A 44 14.14 -19.17 2.97
CA LYS A 44 14.09 -20.60 3.27
C LYS A 44 14.03 -21.38 1.97
N LYS A 45 14.92 -22.35 1.81
CA LYS A 45 14.85 -23.34 0.73
C LYS A 45 13.77 -24.37 1.04
N LEU A 46 13.05 -24.77 0.00
CA LEU A 46 11.97 -25.75 0.03
C LEU A 46 12.32 -26.87 -0.95
N SER A 47 11.95 -28.11 -0.61
CA SER A 47 11.77 -29.13 -1.63
C SER A 47 10.64 -28.68 -2.55
N LYS A 48 10.72 -28.97 -3.86
CA LYS A 48 9.75 -28.53 -4.87
C LYS A 48 8.30 -28.69 -4.40
N THR A 49 7.70 -27.62 -3.89
CA THR A 49 6.44 -27.65 -3.16
C THR A 49 5.34 -27.08 -4.05
N PRO A 50 4.23 -27.81 -4.29
CA PRO A 50 3.10 -27.27 -5.01
C PRO A 50 2.39 -26.21 -4.16
N TYR A 51 2.00 -25.10 -4.78
CA TYR A 51 1.20 -24.06 -4.15
C TYR A 51 0.23 -23.42 -5.14
N ASN A 52 -0.93 -23.03 -4.62
CA ASN A 52 -1.98 -22.35 -5.39
C ASN A 52 -2.07 -20.89 -4.95
N VAL A 53 -2.14 -20.00 -5.93
CA VAL A 53 -2.31 -18.57 -5.66
C VAL A 53 -3.78 -18.19 -5.67
N ASN A 54 -4.23 -17.52 -4.61
CA ASN A 54 -5.62 -17.09 -4.48
C ASN A 54 -5.81 -15.63 -4.91
N LYS A 55 -4.91 -14.73 -4.47
CA LYS A 55 -5.05 -13.28 -4.69
C LYS A 55 -3.66 -12.62 -4.70
N GLY A 56 -3.59 -11.41 -5.25
CA GLY A 56 -2.37 -10.58 -5.22
C GLY A 56 -1.56 -10.65 -6.52
N TYR A 57 -0.25 -10.58 -6.39
CA TYR A 57 0.70 -10.55 -7.51
C TYR A 57 1.75 -11.63 -7.34
N LEU A 58 2.11 -12.25 -8.46
CA LEU A 58 3.29 -13.09 -8.61
C LEU A 58 4.49 -12.18 -8.83
N TYR A 59 5.60 -12.50 -8.16
CA TYR A 59 6.85 -11.75 -8.28
C TYR A 59 7.92 -12.68 -8.84
N THR A 60 8.78 -12.13 -9.71
CA THR A 60 9.88 -12.88 -10.33
C THR A 60 11.09 -13.04 -9.42
N ASN A 61 11.13 -12.33 -8.30
CA ASN A 61 12.30 -12.24 -7.45
C ASN A 61 11.90 -11.96 -5.99
N PRO A 62 12.68 -12.46 -5.02
CA PRO A 62 12.32 -12.42 -3.60
C PRO A 62 12.37 -11.01 -3.00
N ARG A 63 13.02 -10.07 -3.68
CA ARG A 63 13.03 -8.65 -3.29
C ARG A 63 11.67 -7.97 -3.52
N LEU A 64 10.71 -8.67 -4.14
CA LEU A 64 9.35 -8.18 -4.44
C LEU A 64 9.32 -6.82 -5.14
N ASN A 65 10.37 -6.48 -5.89
CA ASN A 65 10.50 -5.21 -6.59
C ASN A 65 9.86 -5.25 -7.98
N LYS A 66 9.76 -6.44 -8.59
CA LYS A 66 9.19 -6.62 -9.93
C LYS A 66 7.96 -7.52 -9.87
N LYS A 67 6.80 -6.92 -10.17
CA LYS A 67 5.53 -7.63 -10.33
C LYS A 67 5.56 -8.30 -11.71
N ALA A 68 5.35 -9.61 -11.75
CA ALA A 68 5.31 -10.37 -12.99
C ALA A 68 3.89 -10.44 -13.53
N HIS A 69 2.97 -10.99 -12.71
CA HIS A 69 1.60 -11.25 -13.12
C HIS A 69 0.61 -11.05 -11.98
N ARG A 70 -0.66 -10.82 -12.33
CA ARG A 70 -1.76 -10.78 -11.36
C ARG A 70 -2.19 -12.21 -11.05
N ALA A 71 -2.13 -12.60 -9.78
CA ALA A 71 -2.44 -13.97 -9.34
C ALA A 71 -3.88 -14.41 -9.67
N ALA A 72 -4.82 -13.46 -9.75
CA ALA A 72 -6.21 -13.73 -10.10
C ALA A 72 -6.39 -14.40 -11.48
N ASN A 73 -5.45 -14.23 -12.40
CA ASN A 73 -5.51 -14.85 -13.72
C ASN A 73 -5.03 -16.32 -13.71
N TYR A 74 -4.47 -16.79 -12.60
CA TYR A 74 -3.82 -18.10 -12.47
C TYR A 74 -4.42 -18.93 -11.32
N LEU A 75 -5.68 -18.69 -10.96
CA LEU A 75 -6.38 -19.37 -9.87
C LEU A 75 -6.52 -20.89 -10.10
N SER A 76 -6.57 -21.32 -11.36
CA SER A 76 -6.68 -22.73 -11.74
C SER A 76 -5.33 -23.41 -11.93
N TRP A 77 -4.21 -22.71 -11.73
CA TRP A 77 -2.87 -23.22 -11.99
C TRP A 77 -2.15 -23.57 -10.69
N THR A 78 -1.55 -24.76 -10.67
CA THR A 78 -0.64 -25.19 -9.59
C THR A 78 0.77 -24.74 -9.92
N PHE A 79 1.33 -23.88 -9.07
CA PHE A 79 2.73 -23.46 -9.17
C PHE A 79 3.60 -24.36 -8.29
N TYR A 80 4.89 -24.41 -8.61
CA TYR A 80 5.88 -25.10 -7.79
C TYR A 80 6.92 -24.08 -7.35
N ALA A 81 7.17 -24.02 -6.04
CA ALA A 81 8.21 -23.19 -5.47
C ALA A 81 9.33 -24.06 -4.92
N THR A 82 10.56 -23.60 -5.08
CA THR A 82 11.76 -24.20 -4.46
C THR A 82 12.30 -23.31 -3.35
N GLU A 83 11.83 -22.08 -3.24
CA GLU A 83 12.25 -21.16 -2.20
C GLU A 83 11.07 -20.37 -1.64
N SER A 84 11.25 -19.83 -0.43
CA SER A 84 10.31 -18.90 0.19
C SER A 84 11.03 -17.77 0.90
N ALA A 85 10.41 -16.59 0.87
CA ALA A 85 10.88 -15.39 1.54
C ALA A 85 9.80 -14.87 2.48
N LYS A 86 10.16 -14.66 3.74
CA LYS A 86 9.29 -13.99 4.72
C LYS A 86 9.57 -12.50 4.65
N VAL A 87 8.54 -11.69 4.42
CA VAL A 87 8.65 -10.24 4.22
C VAL A 87 7.82 -9.51 5.27
N LYS A 88 8.44 -8.52 5.92
CA LYS A 88 7.75 -7.54 6.74
C LYS A 88 7.23 -6.44 5.83
N LYS A 89 5.92 -6.32 5.71
CA LYS A 89 5.27 -5.27 4.94
C LYS A 89 5.41 -3.92 5.65
N ALA A 90 5.17 -2.84 4.90
CA ALA A 90 5.16 -1.48 5.41
C ALA A 90 4.22 -1.30 6.62
N ASN A 91 3.09 -2.01 6.61
CA ASN A 91 2.11 -2.03 7.70
C ASN A 91 2.53 -2.88 8.92
N GLY A 92 3.79 -3.34 8.98
CA GLY A 92 4.32 -4.16 10.07
C GLY A 92 3.92 -5.64 10.03
N LYS A 93 2.93 -6.02 9.22
CA LYS A 93 2.49 -7.42 9.08
C LYS A 93 3.50 -8.25 8.30
N GLU A 94 3.59 -9.52 8.63
CA GLU A 94 4.44 -10.47 7.91
C GLU A 94 3.65 -11.17 6.80
N ALA A 95 4.33 -11.50 5.71
CA ALA A 95 3.80 -12.35 4.66
C ALA A 95 4.89 -13.28 4.12
N THR A 96 4.52 -14.51 3.85
CA THR A 96 5.40 -15.49 3.19
C THR A 96 5.12 -15.46 1.70
N TYR A 97 6.19 -15.32 0.92
CA TYR A 97 6.17 -15.36 -0.54
C TYR A 97 6.91 -16.61 -1.00
N TYR A 98 6.33 -17.29 -1.99
CA TYR A 98 6.88 -18.48 -2.62
C TYR A 98 7.32 -18.10 -4.03
N TYR A 99 8.52 -18.53 -4.44
CA TYR A 99 9.09 -18.24 -5.76
C TYR A 99 9.94 -19.40 -6.26
#